data_AF-A0AA39E0G4-F1
#
_entry.id   AF-A0AA39E0G4-F1
#
_cell.length_a   1.000
_cell.length_b   1.000
_cell.length_c   1.000
_cell.angle_alpha   90.00
_cell.angle_beta   90.00
_cell.angle_gamma   90.00
#
_symmetry.space_group_name_H-M   'P 1'
#
loop_
_entity.id
_entity.type
_entity.pdbx_description
1 polymer ?
#
loop_
_entity_poly.entity_id
_entity_poly.type
_entity_poly.pdbx_seq_one_letter_code
_entity_poly.pdbx_strand_id
1 'polypeptide(L)'
;MELKPGLSALVTGGASGIGKAISLALGEKGIFVTVVDFSEERGKEVASLVEKENAKFHPKLGFPSAMFIRCDVTNTRELAAAFKKHLATYGGLDICVNSAGIGTSEPFHKDQTENSGLWRRTINVNLVAVIDCTRLAIQTMQAAKKPGVIINMGSASGLYPMYVDPIYSASKGGVVLFTRSLAPYKHHGIRVNVLCPEFVQTEMGSIVGSKFIGLMGGYVSMEMVVKGAFELISDEKKAGSCLWITNRRGMEYWPTPIEEAKYRLPISKSRRKVPFKASLNLQIPQSFEKVVVHTLSHNFRSATSIVRMPLRLPIKPRHVLVKIIYAGVNASDVNFSSGRYFGGNDKDLDSRLPFDAGFEAVGIIAAVGDSVNDLKIGTPAAVMTFGSYAEFMMVPSKHILPVARPDPEVVAMLTSGLTASIALEKAAQMESGKVVLVTAAAGGTGQFAVQLAKLAGNTVIATCGGKEKAMLLRDLGVDRVIDYKAEDIKTVCLSNSTLSLLFTFS
;
A
#
# COMPACT_ATOMS: atom_id res chain seq x y z
N MET A 1 21.46 -0.11 10.95
CA MET A 1 21.69 -0.72 12.28
C MET A 1 23.06 -1.34 12.20
N GLU A 2 23.97 -0.94 13.08
CA GLU A 2 25.27 -1.60 13.16
C GLU A 2 25.11 -3.03 13.72
N LEU A 3 25.62 -4.02 12.98
CA LEU A 3 25.62 -5.41 13.42
C LEU A 3 26.76 -5.63 14.41
N LYS A 4 26.42 -5.89 15.66
CA LYS A 4 27.37 -6.16 16.73
C LYS A 4 26.97 -7.39 17.53
N PRO A 5 27.93 -8.08 18.18
CA PRO A 5 27.63 -9.21 19.04
C PRO A 5 26.64 -8.84 20.15
N GLY A 6 25.72 -9.76 20.47
CA GLY A 6 24.74 -9.61 21.53
C GLY A 6 23.38 -9.05 21.11
N LEU A 7 23.21 -8.68 19.83
CA LEU A 7 21.87 -8.48 19.26
C LEU A 7 21.13 -9.81 19.14
N SER A 8 19.80 -9.77 19.02
CA SER A 8 18.96 -10.95 18.85
C SER A 8 18.19 -10.97 17.53
N ALA A 9 18.07 -12.17 16.95
CA ALA A 9 17.37 -12.41 15.70
C ALA A 9 16.40 -13.59 15.80
N LEU A 10 15.25 -13.48 15.14
CA LEU A 10 14.30 -14.58 14.92
C LEU A 10 14.20 -14.87 13.44
N VAL A 11 14.42 -16.12 13.03
CA VAL A 11 14.42 -16.54 11.62
C VAL A 11 13.41 -17.67 11.42
N THR A 12 12.32 -17.40 10.68
CA THR A 12 11.38 -18.45 10.27
C THR A 12 11.86 -19.16 9.01
N GLY A 13 11.59 -20.46 8.87
CA GLY A 13 12.17 -21.27 7.81
C GLY A 13 13.68 -21.46 8.00
N GLY A 14 14.16 -21.33 9.24
CA GLY A 14 15.59 -21.26 9.56
C GLY A 14 16.33 -22.61 9.46
N ALA A 15 15.63 -23.74 9.27
CA ALA A 15 16.27 -25.05 9.25
C ALA A 15 16.86 -25.43 7.88
N SER A 16 16.55 -24.70 6.80
CA SER A 16 16.97 -25.06 5.45
C SER A 16 17.20 -23.84 4.54
N GLY A 17 17.83 -24.08 3.39
CA GLY A 17 17.97 -23.11 2.30
C GLY A 17 18.50 -21.75 2.75
N ILE A 18 17.80 -20.69 2.33
CA ILE A 18 18.17 -19.30 2.63
C ILE A 18 18.08 -19.00 4.13
N GLY A 19 17.04 -19.51 4.81
CA GLY A 19 16.87 -19.28 6.25
C GLY A 19 18.00 -19.89 7.09
N LYS A 20 18.47 -21.10 6.74
CA LYS A 20 19.67 -21.71 7.34
C LYS A 20 20.91 -20.85 7.10
N ALA A 21 21.14 -20.43 5.86
CA ALA A 21 22.31 -19.62 5.52
C ALA A 21 22.33 -18.28 6.26
N ILE A 22 21.18 -17.60 6.36
CA ILE A 22 21.06 -16.35 7.13
C ILE A 22 21.26 -16.60 8.63
N SER A 23 20.71 -17.69 9.18
CA SER A 23 20.88 -18.03 10.60
C SER A 23 22.35 -18.22 10.97
N LEU A 24 23.10 -18.97 10.14
CA LEU A 24 24.53 -19.19 10.32
C LEU A 24 25.32 -17.89 10.19
N ALA A 25 25.06 -17.09 9.15
CA ALA A 25 25.75 -15.82 8.93
C ALA A 25 25.50 -14.81 10.06
N LEU A 26 24.31 -14.80 10.68
CA LEU A 26 24.03 -14.00 11.86
C LEU A 26 24.85 -14.49 13.07
N GLY A 27 24.95 -15.80 13.27
CA GLY A 27 25.80 -16.42 14.31
C GLY A 27 27.29 -16.06 14.15
N GLU A 28 27.80 -16.02 12.91
CA GLU A 28 29.16 -15.57 12.62
C GLU A 28 29.43 -14.11 13.00
N LYS A 29 28.39 -13.31 13.28
CA LYS A 29 28.50 -11.94 13.82
C LYS A 29 28.26 -11.85 15.32
N GLY A 30 28.12 -12.96 16.02
CA GLY A 30 27.83 -12.96 17.46
C GLY A 30 26.38 -12.63 17.79
N ILE A 31 25.44 -12.78 16.85
CA ILE A 31 24.02 -12.47 17.05
C ILE A 31 23.32 -13.69 17.60
N PHE A 32 22.50 -13.53 18.64
CA PHE A 32 21.72 -14.62 19.20
C PHE A 32 20.55 -14.97 18.28
N VAL A 33 20.39 -16.25 17.92
CA VAL A 33 19.38 -16.64 16.90
C VAL A 33 18.32 -17.57 17.48
N THR A 34 17.05 -17.28 17.19
CA THR A 34 15.96 -18.24 17.31
C THR A 34 15.62 -18.79 15.95
N VAL A 35 15.93 -20.07 15.74
CA VAL A 35 15.60 -20.84 14.54
C VAL A 35 14.17 -21.34 14.69
N VAL A 36 13.25 -20.82 13.89
CA VAL A 36 11.83 -21.22 13.88
C VAL A 36 11.57 -22.02 12.61
N ASP A 37 11.19 -23.29 12.75
CA ASP A 37 10.94 -24.17 11.60
C ASP A 37 9.99 -25.31 11.96
N PHE A 38 9.42 -25.96 10.95
CA PHE A 38 8.61 -27.16 11.13
C PHE A 38 9.48 -28.42 11.33
N SER A 39 10.67 -28.45 10.69
CA SER A 39 11.59 -29.59 10.73
C SER A 39 12.42 -29.60 12.02
N GLU A 40 12.05 -30.46 12.96
CA GLU A 40 12.68 -30.50 14.29
C GLU A 40 14.15 -30.91 14.27
N GLU A 41 14.49 -31.96 13.55
CA GLU A 41 15.87 -32.45 13.44
C GLU A 41 16.80 -31.41 12.81
N ARG A 42 16.46 -30.93 11.60
CA ARG A 42 17.23 -29.90 10.89
C ARG A 42 17.31 -28.60 11.69
N GLY A 43 16.23 -28.21 12.35
CA GLY A 43 16.19 -26.99 13.17
C GLY A 43 17.14 -27.06 14.37
N LYS A 44 17.19 -28.20 15.07
CA LYS A 44 18.15 -28.43 16.16
C LYS A 44 19.59 -28.44 15.67
N GLU A 45 19.86 -29.05 14.52
CA GLU A 45 21.18 -29.03 13.89
C GLU A 45 21.64 -27.60 13.61
N VAL A 46 20.80 -26.77 12.97
CA VAL A 46 21.15 -25.38 12.67
C VAL A 46 21.37 -24.57 13.94
N ALA A 47 20.53 -24.72 14.96
CA ALA A 47 20.73 -24.03 16.24
C ALA A 47 22.10 -24.38 16.86
N SER A 48 22.48 -25.66 16.88
CA SER A 48 23.79 -26.11 17.38
C SER A 48 24.97 -25.50 16.60
N LEU A 49 24.85 -25.44 15.28
CA LEU A 49 25.86 -24.79 14.43
C LEU A 49 25.99 -23.29 14.72
N VAL A 50 24.85 -22.59 14.91
CA VAL A 50 24.86 -21.17 15.29
C VAL A 50 25.49 -20.99 16.68
N GLU A 51 25.18 -21.84 17.66
CA GLU A 51 25.80 -21.78 18.99
C GLU A 51 27.32 -21.92 18.93
N LYS A 52 27.81 -22.84 18.08
CA LYS A 52 29.25 -23.04 17.87
C LYS A 52 29.92 -21.78 17.31
N GLU A 53 29.28 -21.08 16.37
CA GLU A 53 29.81 -19.82 15.83
C GLU A 53 29.77 -18.69 16.86
N ASN A 54 28.67 -18.58 17.62
CA ASN A 54 28.49 -17.57 18.66
C ASN A 54 29.45 -17.73 19.85
N ALA A 55 29.93 -18.95 20.14
CA ALA A 55 30.86 -19.20 21.23
C ALA A 55 32.17 -18.40 21.12
N LYS A 56 32.57 -17.99 19.90
CA LYS A 56 33.73 -17.12 19.64
C LYS A 56 33.58 -15.71 20.23
N PHE A 57 32.34 -15.23 20.35
CA PHE A 57 32.01 -13.89 20.82
C PHE A 57 31.57 -13.87 22.29
N HIS A 58 30.97 -14.98 22.75
CA HIS A 58 30.29 -15.04 24.04
C HIS A 58 30.72 -16.25 24.89
N PRO A 59 31.94 -16.25 25.45
CA PRO A 59 32.51 -17.43 26.10
C PRO A 59 31.84 -17.80 27.45
N LYS A 60 31.02 -16.92 28.03
CA LYS A 60 30.38 -17.11 29.34
C LYS A 60 28.94 -16.58 29.35
N LEU A 61 28.05 -17.25 28.60
CA LEU A 61 26.61 -16.95 28.65
C LEU A 61 25.88 -17.82 29.68
N GLY A 62 24.95 -17.22 30.40
CA GLY A 62 24.01 -17.93 31.28
C GLY A 62 22.74 -18.43 30.56
N PHE A 63 22.66 -18.27 29.24
CA PHE A 63 21.53 -18.65 28.40
C PHE A 63 22.04 -19.13 27.02
N PRO A 64 21.28 -19.96 26.28
CA PRO A 64 21.73 -20.46 24.98
C PRO A 64 21.89 -19.31 23.98
N SER A 65 22.97 -19.31 23.20
CA SER A 65 23.21 -18.26 22.18
C SER A 65 22.43 -18.52 20.89
N ALA A 66 21.89 -19.72 20.72
CA ALA A 66 20.88 -20.01 19.72
C ALA A 66 19.89 -21.05 20.25
N MET A 67 18.64 -21.00 19.79
CA MET A 67 17.64 -22.00 20.15
C MET A 67 16.76 -22.35 18.97
N PHE A 68 16.30 -23.59 18.94
CA PHE A 68 15.31 -24.06 17.99
C PHE A 68 13.91 -24.05 18.62
N ILE A 69 12.91 -23.61 17.85
CA ILE A 69 11.50 -23.70 18.20
C ILE A 69 10.75 -24.33 17.02
N ARG A 70 10.14 -25.50 17.26
CA ARG A 70 9.24 -26.13 16.30
C ARG A 70 7.98 -25.27 16.16
N CYS A 71 7.65 -24.88 14.93
CA CYS A 71 6.48 -24.05 14.65
C CYS A 71 5.97 -24.30 13.23
N ASP A 72 4.67 -24.58 13.10
CA ASP A 72 3.95 -24.32 11.86
C ASP A 72 3.62 -22.82 11.79
N VAL A 73 4.21 -22.11 10.83
CA VAL A 73 4.03 -20.66 10.69
C VAL A 73 2.61 -20.25 10.31
N THR A 74 1.78 -21.19 9.84
CA THR A 74 0.35 -20.96 9.59
C THR A 74 -0.49 -21.03 10.86
N ASN A 75 0.08 -21.54 11.96
CA ASN A 75 -0.55 -21.56 13.27
C ASN A 75 -0.12 -20.32 14.09
N THR A 76 -0.97 -19.29 14.10
CA THR A 76 -0.69 -18.02 14.79
C THR A 76 -0.40 -18.20 16.29
N ARG A 77 -0.92 -19.26 16.95
CA ARG A 77 -0.65 -19.54 18.36
C ARG A 77 0.77 -20.06 18.59
N GLU A 78 1.23 -20.99 17.75
CA GLU A 78 2.61 -21.49 17.81
C GLU A 78 3.60 -20.36 17.50
N LEU A 79 3.29 -19.54 16.50
CA LEU A 79 4.12 -18.41 16.13
C LEU A 79 4.23 -17.39 17.28
N ALA A 80 3.11 -17.02 17.91
CA ALA A 80 3.12 -16.15 19.09
C ALA A 80 3.91 -16.74 20.26
N ALA A 81 3.82 -18.05 20.49
CA ALA A 81 4.62 -18.75 21.50
C ALA A 81 6.12 -18.68 21.20
N ALA A 82 6.52 -18.77 19.93
CA ALA A 82 7.92 -18.63 19.52
C ALA A 82 8.47 -17.22 19.83
N PHE A 83 7.72 -16.16 19.50
CA PHE A 83 8.10 -14.78 19.87
C PHE A 83 8.18 -14.58 21.38
N LYS A 84 7.22 -15.13 22.14
CA LYS A 84 7.23 -15.07 23.61
C LYS A 84 8.49 -15.73 24.19
N LYS A 85 8.87 -16.91 23.67
CA LYS A 85 10.07 -17.62 24.11
C LYS A 85 11.34 -16.86 23.71
N HIS A 86 11.41 -16.29 22.51
CA HIS A 86 12.50 -15.41 22.07
C HIS A 86 12.70 -14.24 23.04
N LEU A 87 11.61 -13.52 23.34
CA LEU A 87 11.66 -12.38 24.24
C LEU A 87 12.07 -12.77 25.67
N ALA A 88 11.58 -13.91 26.17
CA ALA A 88 11.94 -14.40 27.49
C ALA A 88 13.42 -14.76 27.62
N THR A 89 14.05 -15.25 26.55
CA THR A 89 15.47 -15.61 26.56
C THR A 89 16.38 -14.41 26.31
N TYR A 90 16.06 -13.54 25.36
CA TYR A 90 16.97 -12.48 24.90
C TYR A 90 16.57 -11.06 25.30
N GLY A 91 15.37 -10.85 25.87
CA GLY A 91 14.91 -9.55 26.36
C GLY A 91 14.64 -8.48 25.29
N GLY A 92 14.67 -8.84 24.01
CA GLY A 92 14.36 -7.97 22.88
C GLY A 92 14.38 -8.73 21.56
N LEU A 93 14.04 -8.02 20.49
CA LEU A 93 14.12 -8.52 19.11
C LEU A 93 14.70 -7.40 18.24
N ASP A 94 15.92 -7.59 17.74
CA ASP A 94 16.58 -6.60 16.89
C ASP A 94 16.34 -6.89 15.40
N ILE A 95 16.33 -8.18 15.02
CA ILE A 95 16.20 -8.63 13.62
C ILE A 95 15.12 -9.72 13.52
N CYS A 96 14.19 -9.58 12.59
CA CYS A 96 13.26 -10.66 12.22
C CYS A 96 13.42 -10.99 10.75
N VAL A 97 13.61 -12.27 10.41
CA VAL A 97 13.72 -12.73 9.03
C VAL A 97 12.61 -13.73 8.76
N ASN A 98 11.65 -13.32 7.95
CA ASN A 98 10.51 -14.16 7.55
C ASN A 98 10.89 -14.94 6.29
N SER A 99 11.60 -16.06 6.46
CA SER A 99 12.13 -16.87 5.35
C SER A 99 11.36 -18.16 5.07
N ALA A 100 10.40 -18.54 5.91
CA ALA A 100 9.54 -19.68 5.62
C ALA A 100 8.80 -19.50 4.28
N GLY A 101 8.78 -20.55 3.47
CA GLY A 101 8.10 -20.54 2.18
C GLY A 101 8.08 -21.93 1.54
N ILE A 102 7.07 -22.16 0.70
CA ILE A 102 6.89 -23.39 -0.08
C ILE A 102 6.61 -23.06 -1.55
N GLY A 103 6.97 -23.98 -2.45
CA GLY A 103 6.52 -23.96 -3.84
C GLY A 103 5.10 -24.53 -3.96
N THR A 104 4.47 -24.32 -5.11
CA THR A 104 3.13 -24.87 -5.39
C THR A 104 3.28 -26.30 -5.94
N SER A 105 2.56 -27.25 -5.36
CA SER A 105 2.75 -28.68 -5.66
C SER A 105 2.18 -29.11 -7.03
N GLU A 106 1.15 -28.42 -7.53
CA GLU A 106 0.54 -28.70 -8.82
C GLU A 106 0.11 -27.40 -9.54
N PRO A 107 -0.01 -27.42 -10.88
CA PRO A 107 -0.57 -26.29 -11.62
C PRO A 107 -1.98 -25.95 -11.11
N PHE A 108 -2.23 -24.67 -10.81
CA PHE A 108 -3.45 -24.26 -10.10
C PHE A 108 -4.77 -24.68 -10.79
N HIS A 109 -4.80 -24.78 -12.13
CA HIS A 109 -5.97 -25.20 -12.89
C HIS A 109 -6.23 -26.72 -12.85
N LYS A 110 -5.31 -27.49 -12.27
CA LYS A 110 -5.43 -28.94 -12.07
C LYS A 110 -5.73 -29.31 -10.61
N ASP A 111 -5.74 -28.34 -9.70
CA ASP A 111 -6.05 -28.58 -8.29
C ASP A 111 -7.54 -28.96 -8.15
N GLN A 112 -7.80 -30.24 -7.86
CA GLN A 112 -9.15 -30.79 -7.67
C GLN A 112 -9.59 -30.78 -6.20
N THR A 113 -8.79 -30.21 -5.28
CA THR A 113 -9.13 -30.24 -3.85
C THR A 113 -10.16 -29.15 -3.49
N GLU A 114 -11.43 -29.55 -3.37
CA GLU A 114 -12.50 -28.67 -2.89
C GLU A 114 -12.24 -28.23 -1.43
N ASN A 115 -12.43 -26.94 -1.14
CA ASN A 115 -12.35 -26.29 0.19
C ASN A 115 -11.00 -26.33 0.96
N SER A 116 -10.07 -27.24 0.68
CA SER A 116 -8.73 -27.30 1.31
C SER A 116 -7.56 -27.06 0.35
N GLY A 117 -7.84 -26.51 -0.84
CA GLY A 117 -6.92 -26.16 -1.95
C GLY A 117 -5.42 -26.16 -1.62
N LEU A 118 -4.63 -26.97 -2.32
CA LEU A 118 -3.15 -26.95 -2.23
C LEU A 118 -2.60 -25.53 -2.45
N TRP A 119 -3.26 -24.74 -3.32
CA TRP A 119 -2.93 -23.33 -3.52
C TRP A 119 -3.13 -22.47 -2.27
N ARG A 120 -4.16 -22.75 -1.45
CA ARG A 120 -4.41 -22.02 -0.19
C ARG A 120 -3.29 -22.25 0.80
N ARG A 121 -2.73 -23.46 0.85
CA ARG A 121 -1.55 -23.75 1.67
C ARG A 121 -0.37 -22.87 1.27
N THR A 122 -0.09 -22.72 -0.02
CA THR A 122 0.95 -21.81 -0.52
C THR A 122 0.68 -20.37 -0.10
N ILE A 123 -0.55 -19.86 -0.25
CA ILE A 123 -0.92 -18.50 0.20
C ILE A 123 -0.75 -18.35 1.72
N ASN A 124 -1.21 -19.33 2.50
CA ASN A 124 -1.14 -19.29 3.95
C ASN A 124 0.30 -19.26 4.45
N VAL A 125 1.19 -20.09 3.89
CA VAL A 125 2.60 -20.12 4.27
C VAL A 125 3.37 -18.91 3.72
N ASN A 126 3.21 -18.60 2.43
CA ASN A 126 4.08 -17.62 1.77
C ASN A 126 3.64 -16.17 2.00
N LEU A 127 2.37 -15.91 2.33
CA LEU A 127 1.82 -14.57 2.50
C LEU A 127 1.20 -14.35 3.88
N VAL A 128 0.19 -15.14 4.27
CA VAL A 128 -0.53 -14.92 5.54
C VAL A 128 0.41 -15.04 6.73
N ALA A 129 1.23 -16.09 6.77
CA ALA A 129 2.22 -16.28 7.83
C ALA A 129 3.27 -15.16 7.87
N VAL A 130 3.67 -14.61 6.71
CA VAL A 130 4.59 -13.46 6.65
C VAL A 130 3.94 -12.21 7.26
N ILE A 131 2.65 -11.98 6.98
CA ILE A 131 1.89 -10.87 7.56
C ILE A 131 1.81 -11.03 9.09
N ASP A 132 1.42 -12.22 9.57
CA ASP A 132 1.30 -12.51 11.00
C ASP A 132 2.65 -12.41 11.73
N CYS A 133 3.72 -12.94 11.15
CA CYS A 133 5.06 -12.85 11.72
C CYS A 133 5.57 -11.41 11.76
N THR A 134 5.34 -10.64 10.68
CA THR A 134 5.68 -9.20 10.64
C THR A 134 4.92 -8.43 11.71
N ARG A 135 3.63 -8.70 11.89
CA ARG A 135 2.80 -8.09 12.94
C ARG A 135 3.34 -8.39 14.34
N LEU A 136 3.67 -9.64 14.63
CA LEU A 136 4.22 -10.06 15.92
C LEU A 136 5.61 -9.45 16.17
N ALA A 137 6.46 -9.36 15.16
CA ALA A 137 7.77 -8.71 15.25
C ALA A 137 7.64 -7.22 15.56
N ILE A 138 6.75 -6.50 14.86
CA ILE A 138 6.46 -5.09 15.14
C ILE A 138 5.96 -4.92 16.58
N GLN A 139 5.00 -5.73 17.02
CA GLN A 139 4.48 -5.68 18.39
C GLN A 139 5.58 -5.94 19.43
N THR A 140 6.47 -6.89 19.18
CA THR A 140 7.59 -7.23 20.07
C THR A 140 8.59 -6.09 20.17
N MET A 141 8.97 -5.49 19.05
CA MET A 141 9.88 -4.34 18.98
C MET A 141 9.29 -3.11 19.68
N GLN A 142 8.00 -2.81 19.43
CA GLN A 142 7.29 -1.70 20.06
C GLN A 142 7.14 -1.89 21.57
N ALA A 143 6.77 -3.08 22.03
CA ALA A 143 6.62 -3.39 23.45
C ALA A 143 7.95 -3.27 24.20
N ALA A 144 9.06 -3.69 23.58
CA ALA A 144 10.40 -3.51 24.12
C ALA A 144 10.92 -2.06 24.00
N LYS A 145 10.21 -1.18 23.29
CA LYS A 145 10.63 0.19 22.92
C LYS A 145 12.02 0.22 22.27
N LYS A 146 12.33 -0.80 21.47
CA LYS A 146 13.62 -0.94 20.78
C LYS A 146 13.43 -0.81 19.26
N PRO A 147 14.34 -0.12 18.57
CA PRO A 147 14.35 -0.13 17.11
C PRO A 147 14.66 -1.54 16.60
N GLY A 148 14.26 -1.83 15.37
CA GLY A 148 14.49 -3.16 14.80
C GLY A 148 14.33 -3.22 13.30
N VAL A 149 14.74 -4.34 12.72
CA VAL A 149 14.70 -4.58 11.28
C VAL A 149 13.97 -5.88 10.99
N ILE A 150 13.04 -5.84 10.04
CA ILE A 150 12.31 -7.00 9.56
C ILE A 150 12.64 -7.18 8.08
N ILE A 151 13.06 -8.39 7.71
CA ILE A 151 13.27 -8.81 6.33
C ILE A 151 12.20 -9.83 5.97
N ASN A 152 11.37 -9.50 4.99
CA ASN A 152 10.45 -10.45 4.39
C ASN A 152 11.09 -11.09 3.16
N MET A 153 11.05 -12.41 3.06
CA MET A 153 11.53 -13.10 1.86
C MET A 153 10.47 -13.05 0.76
N GLY A 154 10.71 -12.16 -0.19
CA GLY A 154 10.00 -12.12 -1.46
C GLY A 154 10.55 -13.15 -2.45
N SER A 155 10.51 -12.80 -3.72
CA SER A 155 11.12 -13.54 -4.83
C SER A 155 11.11 -12.62 -6.04
N ALA A 156 11.96 -12.88 -7.03
CA ALA A 156 11.84 -12.25 -8.33
C ALA A 156 10.45 -12.49 -8.97
N SER A 157 9.79 -13.63 -8.68
CA SER A 157 8.39 -13.90 -9.07
C SER A 157 7.35 -12.96 -8.42
N GLY A 158 7.76 -12.17 -7.43
CA GLY A 158 6.95 -11.09 -6.85
C GLY A 158 7.14 -9.74 -7.54
N LEU A 159 8.09 -9.62 -8.45
CA LEU A 159 8.38 -8.40 -9.22
C LEU A 159 7.88 -8.50 -10.67
N TYR A 160 7.86 -9.72 -11.21
CA TYR A 160 7.33 -10.05 -12.52
C TYR A 160 6.65 -11.42 -12.50
N PRO A 161 5.65 -11.67 -13.37
CA PRO A 161 4.88 -12.89 -13.33
C PRO A 161 5.73 -14.11 -13.70
N MET A 162 5.67 -15.15 -12.88
CA MET A 162 6.12 -16.49 -13.24
C MET A 162 4.92 -17.29 -13.72
N TYR A 163 4.73 -17.37 -15.05
CA TYR A 163 3.55 -17.99 -15.66
C TYR A 163 3.34 -19.46 -15.29
N VAL A 164 4.43 -20.18 -14.99
CA VAL A 164 4.39 -21.60 -14.59
C VAL A 164 3.89 -21.78 -13.14
N ASP A 165 3.94 -20.73 -12.32
CA ASP A 165 3.51 -20.76 -10.92
C ASP A 165 2.82 -19.44 -10.51
N PRO A 166 1.58 -19.22 -10.95
CA PRO A 166 0.85 -17.98 -10.70
C PRO A 166 0.45 -17.80 -9.23
N ILE A 167 0.23 -18.90 -8.48
CA ILE A 167 -0.08 -18.84 -7.05
C ILE A 167 1.13 -18.39 -6.26
N TYR A 168 2.31 -18.95 -6.56
CA TYR A 168 3.54 -18.48 -5.95
C TYR A 168 3.82 -17.02 -6.30
N SER A 169 3.64 -16.63 -7.58
CA SER A 169 3.76 -15.24 -8.02
C SER A 169 2.83 -14.30 -7.25
N ALA A 170 1.56 -14.66 -7.11
CA ALA A 170 0.59 -13.89 -6.32
C ALA A 170 1.02 -13.76 -4.85
N SER A 171 1.48 -14.86 -4.23
CA SER A 171 1.95 -14.85 -2.85
C SER A 171 3.14 -13.92 -2.65
N LYS A 172 4.15 -13.97 -3.54
CA LYS A 172 5.36 -13.17 -3.44
C LYS A 172 5.16 -11.72 -3.88
N GLY A 173 4.29 -11.45 -4.85
CA GLY A 173 3.85 -10.10 -5.20
C GLY A 173 3.13 -9.44 -4.03
N GLY A 174 2.27 -10.19 -3.34
CA GLY A 174 1.64 -9.78 -2.09
C GLY A 174 2.67 -9.40 -1.02
N VAL A 175 3.68 -10.24 -0.78
CA VAL A 175 4.77 -9.95 0.18
C VAL A 175 5.52 -8.67 -0.18
N VAL A 176 5.84 -8.46 -1.45
CA VAL A 176 6.56 -7.26 -1.91
C VAL A 176 5.77 -6.00 -1.61
N LEU A 177 4.51 -5.92 -2.06
CA LEU A 177 3.69 -4.71 -1.87
C LEU A 177 3.28 -4.50 -0.41
N PHE A 178 2.97 -5.57 0.32
CA PHE A 178 2.73 -5.53 1.76
C PHE A 178 3.93 -4.90 2.49
N THR A 179 5.13 -5.41 2.22
CA THR A 179 6.36 -4.93 2.88
C THR A 179 6.65 -3.47 2.55
N ARG A 180 6.53 -3.08 1.28
CA ARG A 180 6.75 -1.68 0.85
C ARG A 180 5.77 -0.71 1.52
N SER A 181 4.52 -1.14 1.74
CA SER A 181 3.49 -0.34 2.41
C SER A 181 3.78 -0.08 3.89
N LEU A 182 4.71 -0.83 4.50
CA LEU A 182 5.14 -0.65 5.89
C LEU A 182 6.29 0.36 6.06
N ALA A 183 6.73 1.06 4.99
CA ALA A 183 7.76 2.09 5.07
C ALA A 183 7.55 3.13 6.21
N PRO A 184 6.31 3.60 6.51
CA PRO A 184 6.09 4.58 7.58
C PRO A 184 6.45 4.08 9.00
N TYR A 185 6.58 2.78 9.22
CA TYR A 185 7.04 2.25 10.52
C TYR A 185 8.47 2.70 10.89
N LYS A 186 9.24 3.21 9.91
CA LYS A 186 10.53 3.85 10.17
C LYS A 186 10.43 4.99 11.18
N HIS A 187 9.31 5.72 11.21
CA HIS A 187 9.07 6.78 12.21
C HIS A 187 8.99 6.26 13.65
N HIS A 188 8.69 4.96 13.81
CA HIS A 188 8.69 4.26 15.10
C HIS A 188 10.00 3.48 15.36
N GLY A 189 11.05 3.73 14.57
CA GLY A 189 12.34 3.04 14.69
C GLY A 189 12.36 1.62 14.10
N ILE A 190 11.30 1.19 13.41
CA ILE A 190 11.20 -0.16 12.84
C ILE A 190 11.28 -0.10 11.32
N ARG A 191 12.24 -0.80 10.72
CA ARG A 191 12.39 -0.87 9.27
C ARG A 191 11.95 -2.22 8.76
N VAL A 192 11.05 -2.24 7.80
CA VAL A 192 10.58 -3.47 7.14
C VAL A 192 11.01 -3.41 5.68
N ASN A 193 11.78 -4.40 5.22
CA ASN A 193 12.29 -4.48 3.85
C ASN A 193 12.04 -5.88 3.27
N VAL A 194 12.04 -5.98 1.94
CA VAL A 194 11.83 -7.26 1.25
C VAL A 194 13.05 -7.63 0.41
N LEU A 195 13.47 -8.88 0.53
CA LEU A 195 14.56 -9.46 -0.25
C LEU A 195 13.98 -10.38 -1.33
N CYS A 196 14.29 -10.11 -2.59
CA CYS A 196 13.74 -10.81 -3.75
C CYS A 196 14.86 -11.49 -4.55
N PRO A 197 15.33 -12.68 -4.15
CA PRO A 197 16.26 -13.44 -4.95
C PRO A 197 15.57 -14.10 -6.16
N GLU A 198 16.33 -14.30 -7.24
CA GLU A 198 16.03 -15.29 -8.29
C GLU A 198 16.29 -16.72 -7.79
N PHE A 199 16.54 -17.68 -8.69
CA PHE A 199 16.74 -19.08 -8.32
C PHE A 199 17.98 -19.24 -7.46
N VAL A 200 17.83 -19.84 -6.29
CA VAL A 200 18.91 -20.23 -5.40
C VAL A 200 18.91 -21.75 -5.29
N GLN A 201 20.10 -22.37 -5.29
CA GLN A 201 20.24 -23.82 -5.18
C GLN A 201 19.80 -24.28 -3.77
N THR A 202 18.51 -24.57 -3.67
CA THR A 202 17.80 -24.99 -2.46
C THR A 202 16.88 -26.14 -2.85
N GLU A 203 16.35 -26.88 -1.87
CA GLU A 203 15.39 -27.96 -2.10
C GLU A 203 14.23 -27.50 -3.00
N MET A 204 13.69 -26.29 -2.75
CA MET A 204 12.66 -25.66 -3.59
C MET A 204 13.17 -25.31 -4.99
N GLY A 205 14.37 -24.73 -5.11
CA GLY A 205 14.95 -24.33 -6.40
C GLY A 205 15.27 -25.53 -7.30
N SER A 206 15.65 -26.67 -6.71
CA SER A 206 16.03 -27.88 -7.44
C SER A 206 14.87 -28.62 -8.11
N ILE A 207 13.62 -28.30 -7.74
CA ILE A 207 12.42 -28.85 -8.39
C ILE A 207 12.20 -28.22 -9.78
N VAL A 208 12.76 -27.04 -10.02
CA VAL A 208 12.63 -26.33 -11.29
C VAL A 208 13.57 -26.93 -12.33
N GLY A 209 13.06 -27.12 -13.56
CA GLY A 209 13.84 -27.74 -14.64
C GLY A 209 15.14 -26.99 -14.95
N SER A 210 16.26 -27.72 -15.01
CA SER A 210 17.62 -27.18 -15.19
C SER A 210 17.78 -26.31 -16.45
N LYS A 211 17.09 -26.66 -17.55
CA LYS A 211 17.06 -25.85 -18.79
C LYS A 211 16.44 -24.47 -18.55
N PHE A 212 15.36 -24.40 -17.77
CA PHE A 212 14.68 -23.14 -17.45
C PHE A 212 15.54 -22.25 -16.55
N ILE A 213 16.18 -22.83 -15.54
CA ILE A 213 17.14 -22.11 -14.68
C ILE A 213 18.30 -21.57 -15.52
N GLY A 214 18.85 -22.36 -16.44
CA GLY A 214 19.89 -21.93 -17.38
C GLY A 214 19.46 -20.72 -18.22
N LEU A 215 18.25 -20.75 -18.78
CA LEU A 215 17.67 -19.62 -19.54
C LEU A 215 17.46 -18.36 -18.69
N MET A 216 17.27 -18.50 -17.38
CA MET A 216 17.11 -17.40 -16.44
C MET A 216 18.43 -16.86 -15.88
N GLY A 217 19.58 -17.40 -16.31
CA GLY A 217 20.91 -16.94 -15.87
C GLY A 217 21.55 -17.77 -14.77
N GLY A 218 21.01 -18.97 -14.48
CA GLY A 218 21.56 -19.90 -13.50
C GLY A 218 21.12 -19.65 -12.06
N TYR A 219 21.72 -20.38 -11.13
CA TYR A 219 21.51 -20.17 -9.70
C TYR A 219 22.31 -18.96 -9.21
N VAL A 220 21.64 -18.06 -8.49
CA VAL A 220 22.26 -17.03 -7.68
C VAL A 220 22.99 -17.69 -6.51
N SER A 221 24.21 -17.22 -6.20
CA SER A 221 24.97 -17.75 -5.07
C SER A 221 24.30 -17.43 -3.74
N MET A 222 24.31 -18.38 -2.81
CA MET A 222 23.77 -18.18 -1.46
C MET A 222 24.47 -17.02 -0.74
N GLU A 223 25.78 -16.86 -0.98
CA GLU A 223 26.58 -15.74 -0.46
C GLU A 223 26.01 -14.38 -0.88
N MET A 224 25.61 -14.22 -2.14
CA MET A 224 25.03 -12.95 -2.62
C MET A 224 23.68 -12.67 -1.95
N VAL A 225 22.87 -13.69 -1.71
CA VAL A 225 21.58 -13.57 -1.01
C VAL A 225 21.80 -13.15 0.44
N VAL A 226 22.73 -13.79 1.15
CA VAL A 226 23.10 -13.42 2.52
C VAL A 226 23.65 -11.99 2.57
N LYS A 227 24.52 -11.60 1.63
CA LYS A 227 25.05 -10.25 1.53
C LYS A 227 23.93 -9.22 1.38
N GLY A 228 22.94 -9.47 0.53
CA GLY A 228 21.79 -8.58 0.35
C GLY A 228 20.90 -8.49 1.58
N ALA A 229 20.69 -9.60 2.32
CA ALA A 229 19.99 -9.56 3.61
C ALA A 229 20.72 -8.62 4.59
N PHE A 230 22.05 -8.73 4.68
CA PHE A 230 22.88 -7.90 5.55
C PHE A 230 22.90 -6.42 5.12
N GLU A 231 22.83 -6.14 3.82
CA GLU A 231 22.68 -4.78 3.30
C GLU A 231 21.37 -4.15 3.81
N LEU A 232 20.24 -4.87 3.73
CA LEU A 232 18.96 -4.39 4.25
C LEU A 232 18.96 -4.18 5.77
N ILE A 233 19.73 -4.98 6.52
CA ILE A 233 19.93 -4.79 7.97
C ILE A 233 20.76 -3.54 8.25
N SER A 234 21.82 -3.33 7.49
CA SER A 234 22.82 -2.30 7.82
C SER A 234 22.42 -0.92 7.31
N ASP A 235 21.84 -0.81 6.11
CA ASP A 235 21.50 0.49 5.49
C ASP A 235 20.23 1.11 6.11
N GLU A 236 20.43 2.07 7.02
CA GLU A 236 19.35 2.78 7.71
C GLU A 236 18.55 3.72 6.81
N LYS A 237 19.07 4.06 5.63
CA LYS A 237 18.34 4.88 4.66
C LYS A 237 17.17 4.08 4.08
N LYS A 238 17.24 2.75 4.10
CA LYS A 238 16.25 1.84 3.50
C LYS A 238 15.16 1.43 4.49
N ALA A 239 13.93 1.81 4.19
CA ALA A 239 12.70 1.28 4.80
C ALA A 239 11.62 1.14 3.72
N GLY A 240 10.86 0.05 3.78
CA GLY A 240 9.94 -0.35 2.71
C GLY A 240 10.65 -0.62 1.38
N SER A 241 11.97 -0.88 1.41
CA SER A 241 12.77 -1.10 0.21
C SER A 241 12.67 -2.55 -0.24
N CYS A 242 12.72 -2.75 -1.55
CA CYS A 242 12.78 -4.08 -2.17
C CYS A 242 14.15 -4.26 -2.80
N LEU A 243 14.93 -5.24 -2.36
CA LEU A 243 16.23 -5.57 -2.94
C LEU A 243 16.10 -6.80 -3.83
N TRP A 244 16.25 -6.62 -5.13
CA TRP A 244 16.22 -7.67 -6.14
C TRP A 244 17.64 -8.22 -6.37
N ILE A 245 17.80 -9.54 -6.31
CA ILE A 245 19.10 -10.20 -6.48
C ILE A 245 19.05 -11.16 -7.66
N THR A 246 19.91 -10.92 -8.64
CA THR A 246 20.00 -11.69 -9.89
C THR A 246 21.46 -11.90 -10.29
N ASN A 247 21.74 -12.95 -11.05
CA ASN A 247 23.07 -13.14 -11.63
C ASN A 247 23.39 -12.08 -12.71
N ARG A 248 22.37 -11.54 -13.38
CA ARG A 248 22.56 -10.60 -14.50
C ARG A 248 22.83 -9.18 -14.06
N ARG A 249 22.24 -8.76 -12.93
CA ARG A 249 22.26 -7.36 -12.45
C ARG A 249 22.90 -7.21 -11.07
N GLY A 250 23.24 -8.31 -10.41
CA GLY A 250 23.67 -8.29 -9.01
C GLY A 250 22.52 -7.88 -8.09
N MET A 251 22.79 -6.97 -7.15
CA MET A 251 21.83 -6.45 -6.19
C MET A 251 21.30 -5.08 -6.66
N GLU A 252 20.01 -4.99 -6.96
CA GLU A 252 19.35 -3.80 -7.48
C GLU A 252 18.10 -3.47 -6.65
N TYR A 253 17.89 -2.20 -6.30
CA TYR A 253 16.67 -1.79 -5.61
C TYR A 253 15.50 -1.68 -6.59
N TRP A 254 14.35 -2.24 -6.21
CA TRP A 254 13.12 -2.20 -6.98
C TRP A 254 12.05 -1.29 -6.33
N PRO A 255 11.23 -0.58 -7.12
CA PRO A 255 11.31 -0.39 -8.57
C PRO A 255 12.60 0.33 -8.97
N THR A 256 13.19 -0.07 -10.09
CA THR A 256 14.32 0.64 -10.70
C THR A 256 13.88 2.03 -11.16
N PRO A 257 14.78 2.99 -11.45
CA PRO A 257 14.37 4.29 -12.00
C PRO A 257 13.52 4.20 -13.27
N ILE A 258 13.82 3.22 -14.15
CA ILE A 258 13.03 2.94 -15.35
C ILE A 258 11.65 2.44 -14.97
N GLU A 259 11.58 1.54 -14.01
CA GLU A 259 10.31 1.00 -13.52
C GLU A 259 9.49 2.07 -12.79
N GLU A 260 10.10 2.91 -11.97
CA GLU A 260 9.46 4.08 -11.36
C GLU A 260 8.95 5.06 -12.42
N ALA A 261 9.70 5.27 -13.50
CA ALA A 261 9.30 6.14 -14.60
C ALA A 261 8.04 5.65 -15.30
N LYS A 262 7.76 4.34 -15.33
CA LYS A 262 6.47 3.82 -15.84
C LYS A 262 5.28 4.30 -15.01
N TYR A 263 5.48 4.53 -13.71
CA TYR A 263 4.43 5.00 -12.79
C TYR A 263 4.45 6.52 -12.58
N ARG A 264 5.42 7.25 -13.15
CA ARG A 264 5.53 8.70 -13.07
C ARG A 264 5.07 9.30 -14.40
N LEU A 265 4.01 10.12 -14.36
CA LEU A 265 3.55 10.83 -15.55
C LEU A 265 4.66 11.76 -16.08
N PRO A 266 5.02 11.70 -17.37
CA PRO A 266 5.91 12.69 -17.95
C PRO A 266 5.20 14.05 -17.91
N ILE A 267 5.84 15.04 -17.29
CA ILE A 267 5.37 16.43 -17.33
C ILE A 267 5.47 16.88 -18.80
N SER A 268 4.36 16.83 -19.53
CA SER A 268 4.29 17.31 -20.91
C SER A 268 4.70 18.79 -20.94
N LYS A 269 5.79 19.09 -21.65
CA LYS A 269 6.26 20.46 -21.93
C LYS A 269 5.36 21.21 -22.93
N SER A 270 4.28 20.61 -23.41
CA SER A 270 3.45 21.17 -24.48
C SER A 270 2.00 21.39 -24.02
N ARG A 271 1.77 22.53 -23.39
CA ARG A 271 0.53 23.33 -23.51
C ARG A 271 0.91 24.73 -23.07
N ARG A 272 0.90 25.70 -24.00
CA ARG A 272 1.11 27.13 -23.69
C ARG A 272 0.13 27.51 -22.57
N LYS A 273 0.66 27.71 -21.36
CA LYS A 273 -0.11 28.20 -20.22
C LYS A 273 -0.52 29.63 -20.53
N VAL A 274 -1.81 29.86 -20.79
CA VAL A 274 -2.38 31.19 -20.67
C VAL A 274 -2.35 31.51 -19.17
N PRO A 275 -1.58 32.50 -18.71
CA PRO A 275 -1.49 32.80 -17.29
C PRO A 275 -2.84 33.35 -16.82
N PHE A 276 -3.41 32.73 -15.79
CA PHE A 276 -4.54 33.29 -15.07
C PHE A 276 -4.10 34.59 -14.40
N LYS A 277 -4.55 35.74 -14.91
CA LYS A 277 -4.44 37.02 -14.20
C LYS A 277 -5.63 37.12 -13.24
N ALA A 278 -5.41 36.71 -12.00
CA ALA A 278 -6.37 36.96 -10.95
C ALA A 278 -6.50 38.48 -10.74
N SER A 279 -7.67 39.06 -11.02
CA SER A 279 -7.98 40.44 -10.64
C SER A 279 -8.27 40.46 -9.13
N LEU A 280 -7.25 40.73 -8.32
CA LEU A 280 -7.36 40.61 -6.87
C LEU A 280 -7.45 41.96 -6.17
N ASN A 281 -8.67 42.48 -6.09
CA ASN A 281 -9.13 43.23 -4.93
C ASN A 281 -10.06 42.32 -4.11
N LEU A 282 -9.53 41.22 -3.56
CA LEU A 282 -10.33 40.32 -2.73
C LEU A 282 -10.53 40.96 -1.35
N GLN A 283 -11.72 41.51 -1.11
CA GLN A 283 -12.05 42.03 0.22
C GLN A 283 -12.39 40.88 1.15
N ILE A 284 -11.67 40.79 2.27
CA ILE A 284 -11.93 39.81 3.33
C ILE A 284 -13.07 40.37 4.19
N PRO A 285 -14.25 39.70 4.25
CA PRO A 285 -15.37 40.21 5.04
C PRO A 285 -15.15 39.99 6.54
N GLN A 286 -15.86 40.74 7.38
CA GLN A 286 -15.85 40.54 8.83
C GLN A 286 -16.54 39.23 9.27
N SER A 287 -17.41 38.67 8.41
CA SER A 287 -18.13 37.43 8.66
C SER A 287 -18.42 36.72 7.35
N PHE A 288 -18.60 35.41 7.39
CA PHE A 288 -18.94 34.61 6.23
C PHE A 288 -19.89 33.47 6.61
N GLU A 289 -20.54 32.87 5.62
CA GLU A 289 -21.45 31.75 5.80
C GLU A 289 -20.77 30.40 5.53
N LYS A 290 -21.18 29.39 6.29
CA LYS A 290 -20.79 28.00 6.08
C LYS A 290 -21.89 27.03 6.48
N VAL A 291 -21.85 25.84 5.92
CA VAL A 291 -22.76 24.74 6.23
C VAL A 291 -22.17 23.91 7.36
N VAL A 292 -22.96 23.69 8.40
CA VAL A 292 -22.58 22.95 9.60
C VAL A 292 -23.53 21.80 9.82
N VAL A 293 -22.97 20.63 10.13
CA VAL A 293 -23.72 19.46 10.59
C VAL A 293 -24.02 19.64 12.08
N HIS A 294 -25.30 19.70 12.43
CA HIS A 294 -25.78 19.83 13.81
C HIS A 294 -26.40 18.54 14.35
N THR A 295 -26.65 17.55 13.49
CA THR A 295 -27.21 16.24 13.87
C THR A 295 -26.73 15.18 12.90
N LEU A 296 -26.40 13.98 13.40
CA LEU A 296 -25.98 12.88 12.55
C LEU A 296 -27.18 12.28 11.80
N SER A 297 -27.17 12.35 10.47
CA SER A 297 -28.20 11.73 9.64
C SER A 297 -27.74 11.52 8.20
N HIS A 298 -28.30 10.53 7.52
CA HIS A 298 -28.17 10.34 6.06
C HIS A 298 -28.95 11.37 5.25
N ASN A 299 -29.91 12.07 5.87
CA ASN A 299 -30.60 13.17 5.22
C ASN A 299 -29.79 14.46 5.43
N PHE A 300 -28.93 14.77 4.46
CA PHE A 300 -28.03 15.91 4.52
C PHE A 300 -28.76 17.23 4.81
N ARG A 301 -29.96 17.42 4.23
CA ARG A 301 -30.76 18.64 4.42
C ARG A 301 -31.21 18.81 5.87
N SER A 302 -31.66 17.75 6.53
CA SER A 302 -32.07 17.83 7.94
C SER A 302 -30.89 17.76 8.91
N ALA A 303 -29.75 17.25 8.47
CA ALA A 303 -28.52 17.16 9.27
C ALA A 303 -27.79 18.51 9.38
N THR A 304 -28.05 19.43 8.44
CA THR A 304 -27.24 20.64 8.24
C THR A 304 -28.02 21.94 8.33
N SER A 305 -27.32 22.99 8.72
CA SER A 305 -27.80 24.37 8.70
C SER A 305 -26.72 25.31 8.18
N ILE A 306 -27.13 26.44 7.61
CA ILE A 306 -26.19 27.52 7.25
C ILE A 306 -26.02 28.40 8.49
N VAL A 307 -24.77 28.63 8.89
CA VAL A 307 -24.43 29.51 10.00
C VAL A 307 -23.50 30.61 9.52
N ARG A 308 -23.69 31.82 10.06
CA ARG A 308 -22.82 32.95 9.83
C ARG A 308 -21.79 33.05 10.95
N MET A 309 -20.51 33.10 10.61
CA MET A 309 -19.41 33.15 11.58
C MET A 309 -18.50 34.36 11.37
N PRO A 310 -17.94 34.94 12.42
CA PRO A 310 -16.94 36.00 12.29
C PRO A 310 -15.64 35.46 11.70
N LEU A 311 -15.05 36.20 10.78
CA LEU A 311 -13.73 35.93 10.22
C LEU A 311 -12.69 36.63 11.08
N ARG A 312 -11.80 35.86 11.71
CA ARG A 312 -10.77 36.40 12.62
C ARG A 312 -9.41 36.46 11.91
N LEU A 313 -8.83 37.66 11.89
CA LEU A 313 -7.43 37.91 11.53
C LEU A 313 -6.62 38.23 12.81
N PRO A 314 -5.29 37.97 12.84
CA PRO A 314 -4.48 37.38 11.77
C PRO A 314 -4.75 35.87 11.59
N ILE A 315 -4.40 35.33 10.42
CA ILE A 315 -4.50 33.90 10.15
C ILE A 315 -3.46 33.15 10.99
N LYS A 316 -3.84 31.99 11.53
CA LYS A 316 -2.96 31.15 12.35
C LYS A 316 -1.63 30.85 11.63
N PRO A 317 -0.50 30.76 12.36
CA PRO A 317 0.74 30.26 11.79
C PRO A 317 0.53 28.92 11.06
N ARG A 318 1.20 28.75 9.92
CA ARG A 318 1.10 27.56 9.04
C ARG A 318 -0.30 27.29 8.45
N HIS A 319 -1.20 28.28 8.45
CA HIS A 319 -2.50 28.19 7.79
C HIS A 319 -2.61 29.23 6.69
N VAL A 320 -3.53 28.98 5.77
CA VAL A 320 -3.99 29.95 4.78
C VAL A 320 -5.50 30.09 4.90
N LEU A 321 -6.01 31.23 4.48
CA LEU A 321 -7.43 31.46 4.26
C LEU A 321 -7.70 31.32 2.76
N VAL A 322 -8.64 30.46 2.38
CA VAL A 322 -9.05 30.24 1.00
C VAL A 322 -10.46 30.79 0.81
N LYS A 323 -10.67 31.67 -0.17
CA LYS A 323 -12.00 32.01 -0.69
C LYS A 323 -12.44 30.90 -1.62
N ILE A 324 -13.47 30.15 -1.22
CA ILE A 324 -14.01 29.06 -2.00
C ILE A 324 -14.80 29.62 -3.18
N ILE A 325 -14.57 29.06 -4.38
CA ILE A 325 -15.28 29.42 -5.61
C ILE A 325 -16.21 28.27 -6.01
N TYR A 326 -15.69 27.04 -5.99
CA TYR A 326 -16.49 25.84 -6.24
C TYR A 326 -16.22 24.81 -5.14
N ALA A 327 -17.28 24.12 -4.71
CA ALA A 327 -17.20 23.01 -3.77
C ALA A 327 -17.76 21.73 -4.40
N GLY A 328 -17.15 20.59 -4.09
CA GLY A 328 -17.55 19.30 -4.63
C GLY A 328 -18.67 18.66 -3.81
N VAL A 329 -19.63 18.05 -4.50
CA VAL A 329 -20.72 17.29 -3.85
C VAL A 329 -20.52 15.81 -4.11
N ASN A 330 -20.28 15.06 -3.03
CA ASN A 330 -19.93 13.65 -3.06
C ASN A 330 -20.88 12.82 -2.21
N ALA A 331 -20.97 11.52 -2.50
CA ALA A 331 -21.62 10.57 -1.59
C ALA A 331 -20.95 10.55 -0.20
N SER A 332 -19.64 10.84 -0.15
CA SER A 332 -18.87 11.00 1.08
C SER A 332 -19.40 12.11 1.99
N ASP A 333 -20.01 13.17 1.46
CA ASP A 333 -20.59 14.24 2.30
C ASP A 333 -21.79 13.72 3.10
N VAL A 334 -22.58 12.83 2.51
CA VAL A 334 -23.71 12.16 3.19
C VAL A 334 -23.21 11.15 4.23
N ASN A 335 -22.16 10.39 3.92
CA ASN A 335 -21.57 9.44 4.87
C ASN A 335 -20.89 10.15 6.05
N PHE A 336 -20.24 11.29 5.80
CA PHE A 336 -19.60 12.08 6.84
C PHE A 336 -20.62 12.76 7.76
N SER A 337 -21.66 13.39 7.19
CA SER A 337 -22.76 13.99 7.96
C SER A 337 -23.57 12.96 8.76
N SER A 338 -23.60 11.69 8.34
CA SER A 338 -24.23 10.61 9.10
C SER A 338 -23.30 9.96 10.14
N GLY A 339 -22.06 10.41 10.27
CA GLY A 339 -21.09 9.89 11.23
C GLY A 339 -20.41 8.57 10.85
N ARG A 340 -20.61 8.03 9.64
CA ARG A 340 -20.04 6.72 9.22
C ARG A 340 -18.51 6.70 9.15
N TYR A 341 -17.86 7.85 9.10
CA TYR A 341 -16.40 7.98 9.06
C TYR A 341 -15.78 8.19 10.45
N PHE A 342 -16.59 8.27 11.50
CA PHE A 342 -16.11 8.40 12.87
C PHE A 342 -16.06 7.01 13.51
N GLY A 343 -14.91 6.68 14.13
CA GLY A 343 -14.81 5.53 15.05
C GLY A 343 -15.11 5.94 16.48
N GLY A 344 -15.55 5.01 17.33
CA GLY A 344 -15.90 5.25 18.74
C GLY A 344 -17.30 4.73 19.09
N ASN A 345 -17.74 4.96 20.32
CA ASN A 345 -19.12 4.67 20.77
C ASN A 345 -20.01 5.94 20.62
N ASP A 346 -21.34 5.78 20.71
CA ASP A 346 -22.31 6.86 20.41
C ASP A 346 -22.10 8.14 21.24
N LYS A 347 -21.58 8.04 22.47
CA LYS A 347 -21.26 9.21 23.31
C LYS A 347 -20.09 10.03 22.78
N ASP A 348 -19.10 9.39 22.17
CA ASP A 348 -17.96 10.07 21.54
C ASP A 348 -18.36 10.78 20.24
N LEU A 349 -19.42 10.30 19.58
CA LEU A 349 -19.96 10.85 18.33
C LEU A 349 -20.71 12.16 18.55
N ASP A 350 -21.58 12.22 19.56
CA ASP A 350 -22.34 13.43 19.90
C ASP A 350 -21.43 14.59 20.33
N SER A 351 -20.31 14.27 21.00
CA SER A 351 -19.31 15.28 21.42
C SER A 351 -18.64 16.02 20.26
N ARG A 352 -18.74 15.49 19.03
CA ARG A 352 -18.13 16.08 17.82
C ARG A 352 -19.06 17.07 17.12
N LEU A 353 -20.34 17.10 17.46
CA LEU A 353 -21.28 18.06 16.93
C LEU A 353 -21.18 19.40 17.69
N PRO A 354 -21.36 20.55 17.01
CA PRO A 354 -21.46 20.69 15.56
C PRO A 354 -20.10 20.66 14.84
N PHE A 355 -20.07 20.20 13.58
CA PHE A 355 -18.87 20.23 12.74
C PHE A 355 -19.14 20.71 11.31
N ASP A 356 -18.10 21.15 10.61
CA ASP A 356 -18.22 21.78 9.28
C ASP A 356 -18.40 20.75 8.16
N ALA A 357 -19.31 21.04 7.22
CA ALA A 357 -19.65 20.14 6.11
C ALA A 357 -18.81 20.42 4.84
N GLY A 358 -18.78 19.46 3.91
CA GLY A 358 -18.10 19.57 2.62
C GLY A 358 -16.71 18.94 2.63
N PHE A 359 -16.37 18.17 1.59
CA PHE A 359 -15.14 17.37 1.53
C PHE A 359 -14.01 18.00 0.71
N GLU A 360 -14.36 18.79 -0.31
CA GLU A 360 -13.39 19.32 -1.27
C GLU A 360 -13.87 20.63 -1.89
N ALA A 361 -12.92 21.43 -2.36
CA ALA A 361 -13.19 22.68 -3.05
C ALA A 361 -11.98 23.17 -3.87
N VAL A 362 -12.25 24.13 -4.75
CA VAL A 362 -11.23 24.97 -5.37
C VAL A 362 -11.56 26.44 -5.11
N GLY A 363 -10.53 27.23 -4.90
CA GLY A 363 -10.65 28.62 -4.54
C GLY A 363 -9.37 29.39 -4.77
N ILE A 364 -9.29 30.57 -4.15
CA ILE A 364 -8.12 31.44 -4.20
C ILE A 364 -7.64 31.74 -2.79
N ILE A 365 -6.33 31.70 -2.56
CA ILE A 365 -5.73 32.07 -1.29
C ILE A 365 -5.99 33.57 -1.03
N ALA A 366 -6.77 33.88 0.00
CA ALA A 366 -7.15 35.24 0.39
C ALA A 366 -6.17 35.84 1.43
N ALA A 367 -5.60 35.00 2.30
CA ALA A 367 -4.61 35.43 3.29
C ALA A 367 -3.68 34.26 3.67
N VAL A 368 -2.49 34.58 4.15
CA VAL A 368 -1.47 33.60 4.60
C VAL A 368 -1.02 33.95 6.02
N GLY A 369 -0.80 32.94 6.86
CA GLY A 369 -0.23 33.14 8.20
C GLY A 369 1.31 33.22 8.17
N ASP A 370 1.89 33.85 9.19
CA ASP A 370 3.30 34.28 9.24
C ASP A 370 4.38 33.19 9.02
N SER A 371 4.02 31.90 9.12
CA SER A 371 4.95 30.78 8.88
C SER A 371 4.74 30.07 7.54
N VAL A 372 3.99 30.66 6.62
CA VAL A 372 3.75 30.12 5.27
C VAL A 372 4.59 30.91 4.27
N ASN A 373 5.67 30.30 3.77
CA ASN A 373 6.65 30.97 2.90
C ASN A 373 6.56 30.53 1.43
N ASP A 374 5.84 29.43 1.17
CA ASP A 374 5.75 28.72 -0.10
C ASP A 374 4.44 28.99 -0.87
N LEU A 375 3.48 29.66 -0.23
CA LEU A 375 2.18 30.01 -0.82
C LEU A 375 1.98 31.52 -0.80
N LYS A 376 1.29 32.05 -1.82
CA LYS A 376 1.06 33.48 -1.97
C LYS A 376 -0.43 33.79 -2.05
N ILE A 377 -0.81 34.92 -1.48
CA ILE A 377 -2.14 35.51 -1.69
C ILE A 377 -2.38 35.62 -3.19
N GLY A 378 -3.58 35.23 -3.62
CA GLY A 378 -3.99 35.21 -5.01
C GLY A 378 -3.73 33.92 -5.77
N THR A 379 -3.00 32.97 -5.18
CA THR A 379 -2.74 31.67 -5.80
C THR A 379 -4.03 30.85 -5.85
N PRO A 380 -4.47 30.36 -7.02
CA PRO A 380 -5.55 29.38 -7.08
C PRO A 380 -5.13 28.08 -6.39
N ALA A 381 -6.01 27.52 -5.59
CA ALA A 381 -5.73 26.38 -4.74
C ALA A 381 -6.92 25.42 -4.70
N ALA A 382 -6.61 24.14 -4.84
CA ALA A 382 -7.52 23.05 -4.53
C ALA A 382 -7.28 22.57 -3.09
N VAL A 383 -8.35 22.06 -2.48
CA VAL A 383 -8.37 21.58 -1.10
C VAL A 383 -9.23 20.34 -1.01
N MET A 384 -8.72 19.31 -0.32
CA MET A 384 -9.43 18.05 -0.09
C MET A 384 -9.41 17.74 1.41
N THR A 385 -10.29 18.41 2.16
CA THR A 385 -10.43 18.32 3.61
C THR A 385 -11.81 18.84 4.04
N PHE A 386 -12.25 18.46 5.24
CA PHE A 386 -13.60 18.77 5.71
C PHE A 386 -13.82 20.25 6.00
N GLY A 387 -15.01 20.75 5.69
CA GLY A 387 -15.44 22.14 5.90
C GLY A 387 -15.45 22.99 4.64
N SER A 388 -15.46 22.36 3.45
CA SER A 388 -15.39 23.07 2.18
C SER A 388 -16.70 23.75 1.76
N TYR A 389 -17.83 23.42 2.40
CA TYR A 389 -19.11 24.12 2.19
C TYR A 389 -19.14 25.41 3.00
N ALA A 390 -18.23 26.31 2.65
CA ALA A 390 -18.04 27.59 3.28
C ALA A 390 -17.66 28.62 2.22
N GLU A 391 -18.00 29.89 2.45
CA GLU A 391 -17.49 30.96 1.60
C GLU A 391 -15.99 31.16 1.77
N PHE A 392 -15.48 30.99 2.99
CA PHE A 392 -14.06 31.07 3.32
C PHE A 392 -13.68 29.91 4.22
N MET A 393 -12.48 29.36 4.00
CA MET A 393 -11.99 28.21 4.75
C MET A 393 -10.57 28.47 5.22
N MET A 394 -10.32 28.28 6.51
CA MET A 394 -8.97 28.31 7.07
C MET A 394 -8.39 26.90 7.04
N VAL A 395 -7.27 26.73 6.34
CA VAL A 395 -6.73 25.42 5.99
C VAL A 395 -5.25 25.36 6.37
N PRO A 396 -4.75 24.27 6.98
CA PRO A 396 -3.32 24.06 7.13
C PRO A 396 -2.61 24.13 5.77
N SER A 397 -1.52 24.90 5.65
CA SER A 397 -0.84 25.13 4.37
C SER A 397 -0.42 23.83 3.67
N LYS A 398 -0.07 22.79 4.44
CA LYS A 398 0.27 21.45 3.93
C LYS A 398 -0.86 20.71 3.20
N HIS A 399 -2.12 21.13 3.34
CA HIS A 399 -3.27 20.54 2.65
C HIS A 399 -3.65 21.33 1.39
N ILE A 400 -2.92 22.41 1.08
CA ILE A 400 -3.15 23.21 -0.11
C ILE A 400 -2.47 22.58 -1.30
N LEU A 401 -3.22 22.43 -2.38
CA LEU A 401 -2.71 22.01 -3.68
C LEU A 401 -2.78 23.21 -4.63
N PRO A 402 -1.67 23.91 -4.92
CA PRO A 402 -1.67 25.00 -5.89
C PRO A 402 -2.09 24.49 -7.26
N VAL A 403 -3.04 25.19 -7.90
CA VAL A 403 -3.54 24.86 -9.23
C VAL A 403 -3.37 26.04 -10.17
N ALA A 404 -3.37 25.77 -11.48
CA ALA A 404 -3.17 26.81 -12.48
C ALA A 404 -4.34 27.82 -12.50
N ARG A 405 -5.56 27.33 -12.28
CA ARG A 405 -6.82 28.06 -12.36
C ARG A 405 -7.84 27.45 -11.39
N PRO A 406 -8.74 28.25 -10.81
CA PRO A 406 -9.77 27.74 -9.92
C PRO A 406 -11.03 27.33 -10.71
N ASP A 407 -10.87 26.44 -11.70
CA ASP A 407 -11.96 26.00 -12.56
C ASP A 407 -12.76 24.84 -11.90
N PRO A 408 -14.08 24.70 -12.16
CA PRO A 408 -14.91 23.67 -11.52
C PRO A 408 -14.44 22.24 -11.84
N GLU A 409 -13.82 22.01 -12.99
CA GLU A 409 -13.25 20.71 -13.38
C GLU A 409 -12.14 20.24 -12.46
N VAL A 410 -11.40 21.19 -11.85
CA VAL A 410 -10.37 20.87 -10.86
C VAL A 410 -11.00 20.18 -9.65
N VAL A 411 -12.16 20.64 -9.20
CA VAL A 411 -12.89 20.03 -8.06
C VAL A 411 -13.28 18.61 -8.39
N ALA A 412 -13.85 18.36 -9.57
CA ALA A 412 -14.27 17.03 -9.99
C ALA A 412 -13.10 16.01 -10.04
N MET A 413 -11.88 16.49 -10.32
CA MET A 413 -10.69 15.65 -10.32
C MET A 413 -10.21 15.21 -8.92
N LEU A 414 -10.54 15.96 -7.86
CA LEU A 414 -10.01 15.73 -6.52
C LEU A 414 -10.48 14.40 -5.94
N THR A 415 -11.77 14.25 -5.61
CA THR A 415 -12.27 12.99 -5.04
C THR A 415 -12.57 11.98 -6.14
N SER A 416 -13.39 12.34 -7.12
CA SER A 416 -13.87 11.40 -8.14
C SER A 416 -12.76 10.98 -9.11
N GLY A 417 -12.01 11.94 -9.66
CA GLY A 417 -10.90 11.66 -10.57
C GLY A 417 -9.76 10.88 -9.92
N LEU A 418 -9.32 11.28 -8.72
CA LEU A 418 -8.29 10.55 -7.98
C LEU A 418 -8.73 9.13 -7.61
N THR A 419 -9.99 8.96 -7.19
CA THR A 419 -10.54 7.61 -6.90
C THR A 419 -10.51 6.73 -8.15
N ALA A 420 -10.93 7.25 -9.30
CA ALA A 420 -10.88 6.52 -10.57
C ALA A 420 -9.45 6.17 -10.98
N SER A 421 -8.51 7.11 -10.88
CA SER A 421 -7.10 6.89 -11.19
C SER A 421 -6.46 5.86 -10.25
N ILE A 422 -6.69 5.96 -8.94
CA ILE A 422 -6.20 4.95 -7.98
C ILE A 422 -6.80 3.57 -8.29
N ALA A 423 -8.10 3.48 -8.56
CA ALA A 423 -8.76 2.22 -8.86
C ALA A 423 -8.17 1.57 -10.13
N LEU A 424 -8.05 2.33 -11.22
CA LEU A 424 -7.57 1.80 -12.49
C LEU A 424 -6.06 1.57 -12.50
N GLU A 425 -5.28 2.55 -12.07
CA GLU A 425 -3.82 2.53 -12.22
C GLU A 425 -3.11 1.81 -11.07
N LYS A 426 -3.62 1.93 -9.83
CA LYS A 426 -2.94 1.37 -8.65
C LYS A 426 -3.51 0.04 -8.23
N ALA A 427 -4.84 -0.05 -8.10
CA ALA A 427 -5.48 -1.28 -7.65
C ALA A 427 -5.52 -2.32 -8.78
N ALA A 428 -5.93 -1.91 -9.98
CA ALA A 428 -6.09 -2.83 -11.10
C ALA A 428 -4.92 -2.87 -12.07
N GLN A 429 -3.95 -1.95 -11.96
CA GLN A 429 -2.75 -1.90 -12.81
C GLN A 429 -3.10 -1.96 -14.30
N MET A 430 -4.09 -1.15 -14.70
CA MET A 430 -4.68 -1.16 -16.03
C MET A 430 -3.62 -1.04 -17.14
N GLU A 431 -3.56 -2.07 -17.99
CA GLU A 431 -2.75 -2.11 -19.22
C GLU A 431 -3.53 -1.54 -20.42
N SER A 432 -2.85 -1.32 -21.55
CA SER A 432 -3.46 -0.93 -22.83
C SER A 432 -3.96 -2.13 -23.64
N GLY A 433 -4.93 -1.90 -24.54
CA GLY A 433 -5.44 -2.93 -25.46
C GLY A 433 -6.32 -4.01 -24.81
N LYS A 434 -6.78 -3.79 -23.58
CA LYS A 434 -7.70 -4.68 -22.85
C LYS A 434 -9.14 -4.25 -23.02
N VAL A 435 -10.06 -5.12 -22.60
CA VAL A 435 -11.48 -4.79 -22.43
C VAL A 435 -11.75 -4.47 -20.96
N VAL A 436 -12.20 -3.24 -20.70
CA VAL A 436 -12.51 -2.71 -19.37
C VAL A 436 -14.02 -2.53 -19.24
N LEU A 437 -14.64 -3.22 -18.29
CA LEU A 437 -16.03 -2.97 -17.91
C LEU A 437 -16.10 -1.99 -16.75
N VAL A 438 -16.70 -0.83 -16.98
CA VAL A 438 -17.03 0.16 -15.95
C VAL A 438 -18.52 0.10 -15.64
N THR A 439 -18.89 -0.25 -14.42
CA THR A 439 -20.30 -0.20 -14.01
C THR A 439 -20.64 1.14 -13.35
N ALA A 440 -21.93 1.51 -13.37
CA ALA A 440 -22.41 2.83 -12.97
C ALA A 440 -21.60 3.97 -13.63
N ALA A 441 -21.19 3.76 -14.87
CA ALA A 441 -20.15 4.53 -15.53
C ALA A 441 -20.50 5.99 -15.77
N ALA A 442 -21.78 6.35 -15.78
CA ALA A 442 -22.22 7.74 -15.90
C ALA A 442 -22.23 8.49 -14.55
N GLY A 443 -21.77 7.87 -13.46
CA GLY A 443 -21.64 8.52 -12.15
C GLY A 443 -20.36 9.36 -12.02
N GLY A 444 -20.24 10.08 -10.90
CA GLY A 444 -19.13 11.02 -10.64
C GLY A 444 -17.74 10.41 -10.87
N THR A 445 -17.46 9.26 -10.27
CA THR A 445 -16.20 8.51 -10.46
C THR A 445 -16.18 7.71 -11.77
N GLY A 446 -17.30 7.08 -12.12
CA GLY A 446 -17.40 6.18 -13.28
C GLY A 446 -17.01 6.85 -14.59
N GLN A 447 -17.39 8.12 -14.78
CA GLN A 447 -17.11 8.84 -16.02
C GLN A 447 -15.61 9.15 -16.19
N PHE A 448 -14.89 9.34 -15.08
CA PHE A 448 -13.43 9.46 -15.10
C PHE A 448 -12.80 8.11 -15.39
N ALA A 449 -13.32 7.03 -14.82
CA ALA A 449 -12.81 5.68 -15.10
C ALA A 449 -12.93 5.32 -16.59
N VAL A 450 -14.07 5.65 -17.22
CA VAL A 450 -14.25 5.51 -18.68
C VAL A 450 -13.17 6.27 -19.44
N GLN A 451 -13.02 7.57 -19.17
CA GLN A 451 -12.09 8.42 -19.89
C GLN A 451 -10.63 7.97 -19.71
N LEU A 452 -10.23 7.62 -18.49
CA LEU A 452 -8.89 7.11 -18.20
C LEU A 452 -8.64 5.78 -18.90
N ALA A 453 -9.62 4.87 -18.93
CA ALA A 453 -9.51 3.61 -19.66
C ALA A 453 -9.38 3.82 -21.16
N LYS A 454 -10.17 4.73 -21.75
CA LYS A 454 -10.05 5.12 -23.17
C LYS A 454 -8.71 5.75 -23.48
N LEU A 455 -8.23 6.68 -22.65
CA LEU A 455 -6.92 7.31 -22.79
C LEU A 455 -5.77 6.31 -22.72
N ALA A 456 -5.92 5.24 -21.92
CA ALA A 456 -4.97 4.14 -21.87
C ALA A 456 -5.05 3.20 -23.09
N GLY A 457 -5.92 3.46 -24.07
CA GLY A 457 -6.03 2.66 -25.30
C GLY A 457 -6.82 1.36 -25.11
N ASN A 458 -7.75 1.32 -24.16
CA ASN A 458 -8.61 0.17 -23.93
C ASN A 458 -9.95 0.27 -24.67
N THR A 459 -10.53 -0.90 -24.91
CA THR A 459 -11.93 -1.05 -25.27
C THR A 459 -12.75 -0.96 -23.99
N VAL A 460 -13.69 -0.03 -23.91
CA VAL A 460 -14.51 0.20 -22.73
C VAL A 460 -15.93 -0.28 -22.99
N ILE A 461 -16.39 -1.17 -22.11
CA ILE A 461 -17.78 -1.52 -21.95
C ILE A 461 -18.27 -0.75 -20.71
N ALA A 462 -19.43 -0.10 -20.79
CA ALA A 462 -19.91 0.72 -19.69
C ALA A 462 -21.36 0.41 -19.39
N THR A 463 -21.73 0.23 -18.12
CA THR A 463 -23.13 0.05 -17.72
C THR A 463 -23.69 1.30 -17.07
N CYS A 464 -24.94 1.61 -17.38
CA CYS A 464 -25.68 2.71 -16.79
C CYS A 464 -27.19 2.42 -16.82
N GLY A 465 -27.99 3.24 -16.12
CA GLY A 465 -29.44 3.13 -16.15
C GLY A 465 -30.07 4.38 -16.75
N GLY A 466 -30.69 4.23 -17.93
CA GLY A 466 -31.44 5.26 -18.62
C GLY A 466 -30.73 5.84 -19.85
N LYS A 467 -31.53 6.26 -20.83
CA LYS A 467 -31.09 6.72 -22.16
C LYS A 467 -30.14 7.92 -22.13
N GLU A 468 -30.37 8.89 -21.25
CA GLU A 468 -29.54 10.10 -21.14
C GLU A 468 -28.10 9.78 -20.71
N LYS A 469 -27.96 8.95 -19.67
CA LYS A 469 -26.66 8.45 -19.20
C LYS A 469 -25.97 7.61 -20.27
N ALA A 470 -26.74 6.84 -21.03
CA ALA A 470 -26.20 6.06 -22.13
C ALA A 470 -25.66 6.96 -23.26
N MET A 471 -26.34 8.07 -23.59
CA MET A 471 -25.86 9.05 -24.56
C MET A 471 -24.56 9.72 -24.09
N LEU A 472 -24.50 10.18 -22.83
CA LEU A 472 -23.27 10.73 -22.24
C LEU A 472 -22.08 9.77 -22.40
N LEU A 473 -22.29 8.48 -22.10
CA LEU A 473 -21.22 7.49 -22.21
C LEU A 473 -20.75 7.26 -23.66
N ARG A 474 -21.66 7.35 -24.64
CA ARG A 474 -21.27 7.31 -26.06
C ARG A 474 -20.42 8.51 -26.43
N ASP A 475 -20.79 9.69 -25.97
CA ASP A 475 -20.03 10.93 -26.22
C ASP A 475 -18.63 10.90 -25.59
N LEU A 476 -18.49 10.19 -24.46
CA LEU A 476 -17.20 9.91 -23.81
C LEU A 476 -16.36 8.82 -24.53
N GLY A 477 -16.86 8.26 -25.64
CA GLY A 477 -16.13 7.30 -26.47
C GLY A 477 -16.19 5.85 -25.97
N VAL A 478 -17.20 5.48 -25.17
CA VAL A 478 -17.43 4.08 -24.79
C VAL A 478 -17.77 3.24 -26.02
N ASP A 479 -17.09 2.09 -26.17
CA ASP A 479 -17.26 1.19 -27.32
C ASP A 479 -18.57 0.39 -27.24
N ARG A 480 -18.98 -0.04 -26.04
CA ARG A 480 -20.31 -0.65 -25.79
C ARG A 480 -20.95 -0.12 -24.52
N VAL A 481 -22.02 0.65 -24.69
CA VAL A 481 -22.86 1.11 -23.58
C VAL A 481 -24.00 0.13 -23.35
N ILE A 482 -24.13 -0.38 -22.12
CA ILE A 482 -25.20 -1.25 -21.65
C ILE A 482 -26.16 -0.42 -20.79
N ASP A 483 -27.37 -0.16 -21.30
CA ASP A 483 -28.45 0.42 -20.51
C ASP A 483 -29.25 -0.69 -19.85
N TYR A 484 -28.96 -0.99 -18.59
CA TYR A 484 -29.61 -2.10 -17.87
C TYR A 484 -31.11 -1.85 -17.58
N LYS A 485 -31.66 -0.68 -17.95
CA LYS A 485 -33.12 -0.46 -17.96
C LYS A 485 -33.79 -0.87 -19.28
N ALA A 486 -33.01 -1.07 -20.34
CA ALA A 486 -33.49 -1.40 -21.67
C ALA A 486 -33.04 -2.78 -22.16
N GLU A 487 -31.95 -3.33 -21.62
CA GLU A 487 -31.39 -4.64 -21.98
C GLU A 487 -30.96 -5.44 -20.73
N ASP A 488 -31.09 -6.77 -20.79
CA ASP A 488 -30.70 -7.67 -19.70
C ASP A 488 -29.18 -7.90 -19.66
N ILE A 489 -28.56 -7.54 -18.54
CA ILE A 489 -27.10 -7.54 -18.40
C ILE A 489 -26.49 -8.95 -18.43
N LYS A 490 -27.21 -9.98 -17.95
CA LYS A 490 -26.73 -11.36 -17.94
C LYS A 490 -26.62 -11.89 -19.36
N THR A 491 -27.64 -11.62 -20.17
CA THR A 491 -27.70 -12.05 -21.58
C THR A 491 -26.59 -11.40 -22.41
N VAL A 492 -26.31 -10.11 -22.20
CA VAL A 492 -25.27 -9.35 -22.92
C VAL A 492 -23.84 -9.75 -22.51
N CYS A 493 -23.62 -10.11 -21.24
CA CYS A 493 -22.32 -10.59 -20.77
C CYS A 493 -22.02 -12.02 -21.23
N LEU A 494 -23.02 -12.89 -21.34
CA LEU A 494 -22.86 -14.28 -21.81
C LEU A 494 -22.54 -14.37 -23.31
N SER A 495 -22.92 -13.37 -24.11
CA SER A 495 -22.60 -13.31 -25.55
C SER A 495 -21.21 -12.75 -25.86
N ASN A 496 -20.49 -12.19 -24.88
CA ASN A 496 -19.19 -11.54 -25.07
C ASN A 496 -18.11 -12.18 -24.17
N SER A 497 -17.43 -13.20 -24.69
CA SER A 497 -16.44 -14.02 -23.98
C SER A 497 -15.03 -13.37 -23.80
N THR A 498 -14.93 -12.04 -23.87
CA THR A 498 -13.65 -11.30 -23.90
C THR A 498 -13.54 -10.19 -22.86
N LEU A 499 -14.18 -10.31 -21.70
CA LEU A 499 -13.94 -9.38 -20.58
C LEU A 499 -12.58 -9.62 -19.92
N SER A 500 -11.76 -8.56 -19.84
CA SER A 500 -10.41 -8.63 -19.24
C SER A 500 -10.36 -8.02 -17.83
N LEU A 501 -11.17 -6.98 -17.55
CA LEU A 501 -11.27 -6.31 -16.24
C LEU A 501 -12.72 -5.87 -15.96
N LEU A 502 -13.16 -5.98 -14.70
CA LEU A 502 -14.48 -5.56 -14.21
C LEU A 502 -14.32 -4.56 -13.05
N PHE A 503 -15.00 -3.41 -13.12
CA PHE A 503 -15.04 -2.42 -12.05
C PHE A 503 -16.47 -2.13 -11.58
N THR A 504 -16.64 -2.21 -10.26
CA THR A 504 -17.88 -1.87 -9.58
C THR A 504 -17.74 -0.62 -8.73
N PHE A 505 -18.47 0.44 -9.10
CA PHE A 505 -18.62 1.67 -8.34
C PHE A 505 -20.07 1.76 -7.88
N SER A 506 -20.38 1.13 -6.74
CA SER A 506 -21.71 1.18 -6.10
C SER A 506 -21.70 2.11 -4.89
#